data_AF-A0A5Q4GXM7-F1
#
_entry.id   AF-A0A5Q4GXM7-F1
#
_cell.length_a   1.000
_cell.length_b   1.000
_cell.length_c   1.000
_cell.angle_alpha   90.00
_cell.angle_beta   90.00
_cell.angle_gamma   90.00
#
_symmetry.space_group_name_H-M   'P 1'
#
loop_
_entity.id
_entity.type
_entity.pdbx_description
1 polymer ?
#
loop_
_entity_poly.entity_id
_entity_poly.type
_entity_poly.pdbx_seq_one_letter_code
_entity_poly.pdbx_strand_id
1 'polypeptide(L)'
;MLLFIPADDRDEWVKIGGILKDEFGDDGWTIWDEWSQTGRNYNARDARAVWKSLGNNDTRAKIGTLIHVAKRYGWGRASAPPIAPPKPRPAPAPEPVNRSTQAYAGELWLAGCWDDDAVGRHPYARKKGIEWAAGAKRGIASGKLIGRNADCVIVPVRERALGQIQAVQCINTEGDKQTFGPIKGGCLVLGNTLDKKIPWYVAEGWASAVSVVFHHHRGNAVCAVAFGKHNLDATAQILAEVFEPEEIVVLREAD
;
A
#
# COMPACT_ATOMS: atom_id res chain seq x y z
N MET A 1 -33.69 3.09 19.33
CA MET A 1 -33.58 3.48 20.76
C MET A 1 -32.60 4.64 20.92
N LEU A 2 -31.32 4.46 20.61
CA LEU A 2 -30.31 5.53 20.63
C LEU A 2 -30.64 6.73 19.74
N LEU A 3 -31.26 6.47 18.59
CA LEU A 3 -31.70 7.50 17.63
C LEU A 3 -32.66 8.56 18.19
N PHE A 4 -33.30 8.31 19.34
CA PHE A 4 -34.17 9.28 19.99
C PHE A 4 -33.42 10.16 20.99
N ILE A 5 -32.22 9.77 21.40
CA ILE A 5 -31.40 10.46 22.40
C ILE A 5 -30.44 11.40 21.66
N PRO A 6 -30.43 12.72 21.93
CA PRO A 6 -29.44 13.63 21.38
C PRO A 6 -28.03 13.26 21.84
N ALA A 7 -27.05 13.27 20.94
CA ALA A 7 -25.66 12.98 21.26
C ALA A 7 -24.84 14.23 21.68
N ASP A 8 -25.51 15.36 21.89
CA ASP A 8 -24.86 16.66 22.17
C ASP A 8 -24.45 16.84 23.63
N ASP A 9 -25.12 16.16 24.57
CA ASP A 9 -24.81 16.22 26.00
C ASP A 9 -23.63 15.30 26.33
N ARG A 10 -22.54 15.89 26.82
CA ARG A 10 -21.28 15.17 27.04
C ARG A 10 -21.38 14.09 28.12
N ASP A 11 -22.12 14.36 29.19
CA ASP A 11 -22.24 13.42 30.32
C ASP A 11 -23.14 12.25 29.94
N GLU A 12 -24.23 12.50 29.22
CA GLU A 12 -25.11 11.48 28.64
C GLU A 12 -24.37 10.66 27.57
N TRP A 13 -23.55 11.31 26.76
CA TRP A 13 -22.72 10.70 25.73
C TRP A 13 -21.66 9.73 26.28
N VAL A 14 -20.92 10.13 27.31
CA VAL A 14 -19.95 9.27 28.02
C VAL A 14 -20.66 8.11 28.70
N LYS A 15 -21.80 8.37 29.36
CA LYS A 15 -22.58 7.35 30.07
C LYS A 15 -23.12 6.27 29.15
N ILE A 16 -23.67 6.65 27.99
CA ILE A 16 -24.18 5.71 27.00
C ILE A 16 -23.04 4.88 26.40
N GLY A 17 -21.88 5.50 26.16
CA GLY A 17 -20.68 4.78 25.73
C GLY A 17 -20.24 3.73 26.74
N GLY A 18 -20.26 4.07 28.03
CA GLY A 18 -19.96 3.12 29.10
C GLY A 18 -20.90 1.91 29.11
N ILE A 19 -22.22 2.15 29.00
CA ILE A 19 -23.23 1.07 28.96
C ILE A 19 -23.01 0.16 27.75
N LEU A 20 -22.78 0.73 26.56
CA LEU A 20 -22.57 -0.06 25.34
C LEU A 20 -21.26 -0.85 25.37
N LYS A 21 -20.22 -0.29 25.98
CA LYS A 21 -18.93 -0.98 26.14
C LYS A 21 -18.98 -2.10 27.16
N ASP A 22 -19.74 -1.95 28.23
CA ASP A 22 -19.96 -3.01 29.23
C ASP A 22 -20.78 -4.18 28.65
N GLU A 23 -21.85 -3.86 27.91
CA GLU A 23 -22.77 -4.88 27.37
C GLU A 23 -22.24 -5.57 26.11
N PHE A 24 -21.50 -4.86 25.24
CA PHE A 24 -21.07 -5.37 23.93
C PHE A 24 -19.55 -5.38 23.73
N GLY A 25 -18.76 -5.01 24.74
CA GLY A 25 -17.31 -4.92 24.61
C GLY A 25 -16.89 -3.98 23.48
N ASP A 26 -15.87 -4.38 22.72
CA ASP A 26 -15.38 -3.58 21.59
C ASP A 26 -16.37 -3.47 20.42
N ASP A 27 -17.29 -4.43 20.27
CA ASP A 27 -18.34 -4.38 19.23
C ASP A 27 -19.35 -3.24 19.48
N GLY A 28 -19.45 -2.76 20.72
CA GLY A 28 -20.25 -1.59 21.09
C GLY A 28 -19.74 -0.28 20.50
N TRP A 29 -18.48 -0.22 20.02
CA TRP A 29 -17.89 0.98 19.45
C TRP A 29 -18.67 1.47 18.24
N THR A 30 -18.98 0.56 17.31
CA THR A 30 -19.65 0.92 16.05
C THR A 30 -21.01 1.57 16.33
N ILE A 31 -21.78 0.98 17.25
CA ILE A 31 -23.11 1.46 17.64
C ILE A 31 -23.02 2.82 18.33
N TRP A 32 -22.06 2.98 19.24
CA TRP A 32 -21.85 4.24 19.95
C TRP A 32 -21.35 5.34 19.02
N ASP A 33 -20.41 5.03 18.12
CA ASP A 33 -19.83 5.97 17.18
C ASP A 33 -20.85 6.48 16.17
N GLU A 34 -21.67 5.59 15.59
CA GLU A 34 -22.75 5.97 14.67
C GLU A 34 -23.77 6.90 15.34
N TRP A 35 -24.12 6.64 16.60
CA TRP A 35 -24.99 7.52 17.37
C TRP A 35 -24.30 8.85 17.72
N SER A 36 -23.03 8.81 18.11
CA SER A 36 -22.21 9.98 18.45
C SER A 36 -22.13 11.00 17.32
N GLN A 37 -22.09 10.51 16.07
CA GLN A 37 -22.04 11.33 14.86
C GLN A 37 -23.29 12.18 14.64
N THR A 38 -24.41 11.89 15.31
CA THR A 38 -25.61 12.74 15.27
C THR A 38 -25.45 14.04 16.05
N GLY A 39 -24.43 14.13 16.93
CA GLY A 39 -24.11 15.32 17.71
C GLY A 39 -23.41 16.39 16.85
N ARG A 40 -23.77 17.65 17.08
CA ARG A 40 -23.28 18.81 16.32
C ARG A 40 -21.77 19.04 16.48
N ASN A 41 -21.20 18.59 17.59
CA ASN A 41 -19.79 18.81 17.96
C ASN A 41 -18.97 17.51 17.90
N TYR A 42 -19.38 16.53 17.10
CA TYR A 42 -18.68 15.26 16.99
C TYR A 42 -17.30 15.41 16.35
N ASN A 43 -16.30 14.78 16.96
CA ASN A 43 -14.95 14.64 16.43
C ASN A 43 -14.52 13.17 16.55
N ALA A 44 -14.20 12.52 15.42
CA ALA A 44 -13.88 11.09 15.39
C ALA A 44 -12.63 10.73 16.20
N ARG A 45 -11.62 11.60 16.23
CA ARG A 45 -10.40 11.38 17.01
C ARG A 45 -10.70 11.43 18.50
N ASP A 46 -11.49 12.41 18.93
CA ASP A 46 -11.86 12.60 20.33
C ASP A 46 -12.82 11.50 20.79
N ALA A 47 -13.75 11.08 19.93
CA ALA A 47 -14.63 9.94 20.17
C ALA A 47 -13.81 8.66 20.43
N ARG A 48 -12.82 8.38 19.59
CA ARG A 48 -11.95 7.20 19.74
C ARG A 48 -11.10 7.26 21.00
N ALA A 49 -10.58 8.44 21.35
CA ALA A 49 -9.83 8.63 22.58
C ALA A 49 -10.71 8.38 23.81
N VAL A 50 -11.94 8.90 23.80
CA VAL A 50 -12.87 8.71 24.91
C VAL A 50 -13.32 7.25 25.01
N TRP A 51 -13.64 6.59 23.90
CA TRP A 51 -13.99 5.17 23.91
C TRP A 51 -12.93 4.30 24.59
N LYS A 52 -11.65 4.60 24.34
CA LYS A 52 -10.54 3.90 25.00
C LYS A 52 -10.45 4.23 26.48
N SER A 53 -10.77 5.47 26.89
CA SER A 53 -10.77 5.89 28.29
C SER A 53 -12.00 5.47 29.07
N LEU A 54 -13.08 5.05 28.40
CA LEU A 54 -14.22 4.38 29.03
C LEU A 54 -13.71 3.03 29.58
N GLY A 55 -13.34 3.01 30.87
CA GLY A 55 -12.95 1.78 31.54
C GLY A 55 -14.18 0.92 31.88
N ASN A 56 -13.94 -0.30 32.33
CA ASN A 56 -14.94 -1.14 33.02
C ASN A 56 -15.26 -0.53 34.41
N ASN A 57 -15.59 0.76 34.44
CA ASN A 57 -16.05 1.40 35.65
C ASN A 57 -17.38 0.76 35.99
N ASP A 58 -17.45 0.29 37.24
CA ASP A 58 -18.62 -0.20 37.98
C ASP A 58 -19.78 0.79 37.90
N THR A 59 -20.33 0.92 36.70
CA THR A 59 -21.50 1.71 36.41
C THR A 59 -22.64 0.74 36.59
N ARG A 60 -23.32 0.84 37.72
CA ARG A 60 -24.60 0.15 38.00
C ARG A 60 -25.70 0.38 36.93
N ALA A 61 -25.40 1.13 35.87
CA ALA A 61 -26.27 1.40 34.74
C ALA A 61 -26.12 0.28 33.70
N LYS A 62 -27.14 -0.57 33.59
CA LYS A 62 -27.25 -1.61 32.56
C LYS A 62 -28.01 -1.10 31.35
N ILE A 63 -28.18 -1.93 30.31
CA ILE A 63 -29.01 -1.63 29.14
C ILE A 63 -30.43 -1.10 29.49
N GLY A 64 -30.98 -1.48 30.65
CA GLY A 64 -32.25 -0.96 31.18
C GLY A 64 -32.27 0.57 31.42
N THR A 65 -31.12 1.16 31.75
CA THR A 65 -30.95 2.62 31.87
C THR A 65 -31.05 3.29 30.50
N LEU A 66 -30.52 2.67 29.45
CA LEU A 66 -30.60 3.18 28.08
C LEU A 66 -32.05 3.21 27.56
N ILE A 67 -32.82 2.17 27.90
CA ILE A 67 -34.26 2.11 27.61
C ILE A 67 -35.02 3.21 28.35
N HIS A 68 -34.71 3.46 29.62
CA HIS A 68 -35.33 4.53 30.40
C HIS A 68 -35.05 5.92 29.82
N VAL A 69 -33.80 6.18 29.43
CA VAL A 69 -33.40 7.43 28.78
C VAL A 69 -34.10 7.61 27.43
N ALA A 70 -34.10 6.57 26.58
CA ALA A 70 -34.78 6.65 25.29
C ALA A 70 -36.29 6.94 25.44
N LYS A 71 -36.96 6.36 26.45
CA LYS A 71 -38.37 6.66 26.75
C LYS A 71 -38.60 8.12 27.14
N ARG A 72 -37.65 8.76 27.85
CA ARG A 72 -37.69 10.20 28.16
C ARG A 72 -37.70 11.05 26.89
N TYR A 73 -36.96 10.61 25.87
CA TYR A 73 -36.93 11.25 24.56
C TYR A 73 -38.00 10.73 23.57
N GLY A 74 -39.05 10.08 24.06
CA GLY A 74 -40.22 9.72 23.24
C GLY A 74 -40.16 8.36 22.56
N TRP A 75 -39.13 7.54 22.82
CA TRP A 75 -39.11 6.15 22.34
C TRP A 75 -40.29 5.35 22.90
N GLY A 76 -41.15 4.86 22.00
CA GLY A 76 -42.36 4.11 22.35
C GLY A 76 -43.66 4.93 22.34
N ARG A 77 -43.64 6.23 22.02
CA ARG A 77 -44.84 7.01 21.67
C ARG A 77 -45.00 6.99 20.15
N ALA A 78 -46.17 6.60 19.66
CA ALA A 78 -46.46 6.42 18.24
C ALA A 78 -46.33 7.75 17.47
N SER A 79 -45.13 8.01 16.93
CA SER A 79 -44.83 8.88 15.78
C SER A 79 -43.31 9.07 15.75
N ALA A 80 -42.59 8.27 14.95
CA ALA A 80 -41.18 8.53 14.69
C ALA A 80 -41.04 9.80 13.83
N PRO A 81 -40.18 10.78 14.17
CA PRO A 81 -39.90 11.89 13.29
C PRO A 81 -39.15 11.41 12.02
N PRO A 82 -39.30 12.11 10.88
CA PRO A 82 -38.71 11.70 9.61
C PRO A 82 -37.17 11.74 9.68
N ILE A 83 -36.56 10.63 9.29
CA ILE A 83 -35.11 10.42 9.22
C ILE A 83 -34.56 11.25 8.06
N ALA A 84 -33.64 12.18 8.34
CA ALA A 84 -32.81 12.76 7.28
C ALA A 84 -31.89 11.65 6.72
N PRO A 85 -31.81 11.44 5.40
CA PRO A 85 -30.95 10.41 4.84
C PRO A 85 -29.48 10.70 5.22
N PRO A 86 -28.71 9.67 5.62
CA PRO A 86 -27.29 9.86 5.90
C PRO A 86 -26.60 10.42 4.66
N LYS A 87 -25.77 11.45 4.83
CA LYS A 87 -24.94 11.99 3.75
C LYS A 87 -24.13 10.84 3.13
N PRO A 88 -24.05 10.71 1.80
CA PRO A 88 -23.22 9.69 1.17
C PRO A 88 -21.77 9.87 1.63
N ARG A 89 -21.24 8.80 2.22
CA ARG A 89 -19.88 8.70 2.72
C ARG A 89 -18.91 8.94 1.54
N PRO A 90 -17.96 9.90 1.59
CA PRO A 90 -16.72 9.71 0.85
C PRO A 90 -16.14 8.41 1.40
N ALA A 91 -15.90 7.41 0.55
CA ALA A 91 -15.31 6.15 0.97
C ALA A 91 -14.17 6.44 1.95
N PRO A 92 -14.14 5.81 3.15
CA PRO A 92 -13.08 6.06 4.10
C PRO A 92 -11.78 5.84 3.35
N ALA A 93 -10.94 6.89 3.28
CA ALA A 93 -9.59 6.73 2.77
C ALA A 93 -9.00 5.56 3.57
N PRO A 94 -8.43 4.54 2.92
CA PRO A 94 -7.92 3.38 3.63
C PRO A 94 -7.01 3.90 4.75
N GLU A 95 -7.35 3.54 5.98
CA GLU A 95 -6.46 3.81 7.12
C GLU A 95 -5.07 3.31 6.72
N PRO A 96 -3.99 4.07 6.98
CA PRO A 96 -2.66 3.62 6.64
C PRO A 96 -2.36 2.39 7.50
N VAL A 97 -2.65 1.22 6.95
CA VAL A 97 -2.22 -0.05 7.51
C VAL A 97 -0.70 0.08 7.57
N ASN A 98 -0.14 0.01 8.77
CA ASN A 98 1.31 -0.04 8.98
C ASN A 98 1.83 -1.39 8.49
N ARG A 99 1.67 -1.66 7.19
CA ARG A 99 2.23 -2.80 6.48
C ARG A 99 3.71 -2.52 6.33
N SER A 100 4.55 -3.51 6.63
CA SER A 100 5.94 -3.42 6.21
C SER A 100 5.95 -3.23 4.68
N THR A 101 6.78 -2.31 4.18
CA THR A 101 6.88 -2.06 2.74
C THR A 101 7.27 -3.32 1.97
N GLN A 102 7.97 -4.25 2.63
CA GLN A 102 8.30 -5.57 2.12
C GLN A 102 7.08 -6.49 1.92
N ALA A 103 6.13 -6.54 2.87
CA ALA A 103 4.91 -7.31 2.70
C ALA A 103 4.10 -6.77 1.51
N TYR A 104 4.00 -5.44 1.41
CA TYR A 104 3.34 -4.81 0.28
C TYR A 104 4.04 -5.10 -1.06
N ALA A 105 5.37 -5.13 -1.10
CA ALA A 105 6.12 -5.52 -2.29
C ALA A 105 5.79 -6.95 -2.75
N GLY A 106 5.68 -7.89 -1.80
CA GLY A 106 5.26 -9.27 -2.08
C GLY A 106 3.85 -9.35 -2.66
N GLU A 107 2.88 -8.63 -2.07
CA GLU A 107 1.51 -8.54 -2.58
C GLU A 107 1.47 -8.00 -4.02
N LEU A 108 2.17 -6.90 -4.28
CA LEU A 108 2.28 -6.30 -5.62
C LEU A 108 2.87 -7.27 -6.63
N TRP A 109 3.94 -7.97 -6.27
CA TRP A 109 4.58 -8.94 -7.16
C TRP A 109 3.67 -10.12 -7.46
N LEU A 110 2.95 -10.65 -6.45
CA LEU A 110 2.04 -11.78 -6.63
C LEU A 110 0.82 -11.40 -7.49
N ALA A 111 0.26 -10.21 -7.28
CA ALA A 111 -0.91 -9.74 -8.02
C ALA A 111 -0.59 -9.24 -9.44
N GLY A 112 0.66 -8.88 -9.72
CA GLY A 112 1.07 -8.33 -11.02
C GLY A 112 0.93 -9.34 -12.18
N CYS A 113 0.48 -8.83 -13.33
CA CYS A 113 0.43 -9.55 -14.59
C CYS A 113 1.82 -9.62 -15.22
N TRP A 114 2.26 -10.82 -15.59
CA TRP A 114 3.57 -11.07 -16.21
C TRP A 114 3.54 -11.14 -17.74
N ASP A 115 2.34 -10.97 -18.32
CA ASP A 115 2.14 -11.02 -19.76
C ASP A 115 2.92 -9.90 -20.46
N ASP A 116 3.64 -10.27 -21.53
CA ASP A 116 4.51 -9.36 -22.27
C ASP A 116 3.73 -8.18 -22.84
N ASP A 117 2.57 -8.45 -23.44
CA ASP A 117 1.73 -7.44 -24.05
C ASP A 117 1.09 -6.52 -22.99
N ALA A 118 0.74 -7.06 -21.81
CA ALA A 118 0.29 -6.25 -20.69
C ALA A 118 1.34 -5.21 -20.27
N VAL A 119 2.61 -5.61 -20.08
CA VAL A 119 3.70 -4.68 -19.73
C VAL A 119 4.03 -3.75 -20.89
N GLY A 120 4.12 -4.27 -22.11
CA GLY A 120 4.44 -3.52 -23.32
C GLY A 120 3.42 -2.43 -23.66
N ARG A 121 2.14 -2.61 -23.29
CA ARG A 121 1.09 -1.58 -23.42
C ARG A 121 1.12 -0.50 -22.35
N HIS A 122 1.95 -0.63 -21.32
CA HIS A 122 2.04 0.40 -20.27
C HIS A 122 2.61 1.71 -20.88
N PRO A 123 2.03 2.90 -20.57
CA PRO A 123 2.47 4.16 -21.16
C PRO A 123 3.98 4.46 -21.01
N TYR A 124 4.57 4.14 -19.86
CA TYR A 124 6.01 4.29 -19.63
C TYR A 124 6.82 3.35 -20.51
N ALA A 125 6.44 2.06 -20.59
CA ALA A 125 7.12 1.06 -21.40
C ALA A 125 7.09 1.44 -22.89
N ARG A 126 5.91 1.82 -23.41
CA ARG A 126 5.77 2.32 -24.79
C ARG A 126 6.65 3.53 -25.08
N LYS A 127 6.69 4.51 -24.17
CA LYS A 127 7.55 5.70 -24.30
C LYS A 127 9.04 5.33 -24.33
N LYS A 128 9.42 4.24 -23.68
CA LYS A 128 10.79 3.70 -23.69
C LYS A 128 11.06 2.70 -24.82
N GLY A 129 10.08 2.42 -25.68
CA GLY A 129 10.20 1.45 -26.76
C GLY A 129 10.32 0.01 -26.27
N ILE A 130 9.76 -0.31 -25.10
CA ILE A 130 9.79 -1.65 -24.51
C ILE A 130 8.41 -2.27 -24.73
N GLU A 131 8.37 -3.38 -25.48
CA GLU A 131 7.12 -4.00 -25.96
C GLU A 131 6.79 -5.33 -25.25
N TRP A 132 7.58 -5.74 -24.26
CA TRP A 132 7.42 -6.99 -23.52
C TRP A 132 7.75 -6.80 -22.03
N ALA A 133 7.62 -7.86 -21.22
CA ALA A 133 7.73 -7.79 -19.77
C ALA A 133 9.14 -7.51 -19.27
N ALA A 134 10.15 -8.05 -19.95
CA ALA A 134 11.58 -7.92 -19.61
C ALA A 134 11.85 -8.10 -18.10
N GLY A 135 11.30 -9.18 -17.52
CA GLY A 135 11.43 -9.52 -16.10
C GLY A 135 10.59 -8.68 -15.13
N ALA A 136 9.84 -7.69 -15.61
CA ALA A 136 8.89 -6.90 -14.84
C ALA A 136 7.46 -7.47 -14.96
N LYS A 137 6.53 -6.86 -14.22
CA LYS A 137 5.10 -7.12 -14.28
C LYS A 137 4.33 -5.81 -14.43
N ARG A 138 3.04 -5.86 -14.77
CA ARG A 138 2.13 -4.71 -14.69
C ARG A 138 1.08 -4.93 -13.62
N GLY A 139 0.77 -3.90 -12.85
CA GLY A 139 -0.24 -3.98 -11.81
C GLY A 139 -0.59 -2.64 -11.20
N ILE A 140 -1.55 -2.64 -10.28
CA ILE A 140 -2.01 -1.44 -9.59
C ILE A 140 -1.26 -1.28 -8.27
N ALA A 141 -0.63 -0.12 -8.05
CA ALA A 141 0.09 0.20 -6.84
C ALA A 141 -0.27 1.59 -6.30
N SER A 142 -0.06 1.79 -5.00
CA SER A 142 -0.26 3.07 -4.33
C SER A 142 0.99 3.45 -3.54
N GLY A 143 1.44 4.69 -3.67
CA GLY A 143 2.62 5.21 -2.99
C GLY A 143 2.67 6.72 -3.01
N LYS A 144 3.52 7.29 -2.15
CA LYS A 144 3.72 8.73 -2.02
C LYS A 144 4.17 9.39 -3.33
N LEU A 145 5.06 8.74 -4.08
CA LEU A 145 5.63 9.27 -5.32
C LEU A 145 4.85 8.82 -6.55
N ILE A 146 4.31 7.60 -6.54
CA ILE A 146 3.61 7.02 -7.70
C ILE A 146 2.12 7.36 -7.78
N GLY A 147 1.54 7.93 -6.72
CA GLY A 147 0.11 8.24 -6.62
C GLY A 147 -0.73 7.11 -6.00
N ARG A 148 -2.06 7.23 -6.07
CA ARG A 148 -3.01 6.22 -5.55
C ARG A 148 -3.61 5.42 -6.69
N ASN A 149 -3.72 4.09 -6.51
CA ASN A 149 -4.23 3.14 -7.50
C ASN A 149 -3.64 3.38 -8.91
N ALA A 150 -2.34 3.68 -8.95
CA ALA A 150 -1.63 3.96 -10.18
C ALA A 150 -1.36 2.66 -10.93
N ASP A 151 -1.54 2.72 -12.25
CA ASP A 151 -1.10 1.68 -13.17
C ASP A 151 0.43 1.73 -13.31
N CYS A 152 1.09 0.67 -12.87
CA CYS A 152 2.54 0.64 -12.70
C CYS A 152 3.19 -0.53 -13.44
N VAL A 153 4.38 -0.27 -13.98
CA VAL A 153 5.38 -1.32 -14.20
C VAL A 153 6.01 -1.65 -12.85
N ILE A 154 5.99 -2.93 -12.46
CA ILE A 154 6.49 -3.47 -11.20
C ILE A 154 7.75 -4.28 -11.50
N VAL A 155 8.91 -3.71 -11.17
CA VAL A 155 10.23 -4.32 -11.40
C VAL A 155 10.68 -5.03 -10.13
N PRO A 156 10.99 -6.35 -10.15
CA PRO A 156 11.38 -7.08 -8.95
C PRO A 156 12.83 -6.79 -8.56
N VAL A 157 13.09 -6.77 -7.26
CA VAL A 157 14.45 -6.76 -6.68
C VAL A 157 14.67 -8.12 -6.03
N ARG A 158 15.56 -8.93 -6.61
CA ARG A 158 15.90 -10.28 -6.13
C ARG A 158 17.16 -10.25 -5.30
N GLU A 159 17.13 -10.92 -4.16
CA GLU A 159 18.30 -11.11 -3.31
C GLU A 159 19.44 -11.79 -4.11
N ARG A 160 20.62 -11.17 -4.11
CA ARG A 160 21.83 -11.67 -4.79
C ARG A 160 21.57 -12.22 -6.20
N ALA A 161 20.83 -11.48 -7.03
CA ALA A 161 20.45 -11.79 -8.40
C ALA A 161 19.48 -12.98 -8.62
N LEU A 162 19.71 -14.12 -7.97
CA LEU A 162 18.98 -15.37 -8.19
C LEU A 162 18.01 -15.75 -7.07
N GLY A 163 18.07 -15.05 -5.94
CA GLY A 163 17.28 -15.34 -4.74
C GLY A 163 15.82 -14.92 -4.85
N GLN A 164 15.17 -14.99 -3.68
CA GLN A 164 13.79 -14.57 -3.55
C GLN A 164 13.62 -13.07 -3.75
N ILE A 165 12.41 -12.65 -4.07
CA ILE A 165 12.09 -11.23 -4.22
C ILE A 165 11.98 -10.63 -2.82
N GLN A 166 12.77 -9.59 -2.58
CA GLN A 166 12.77 -8.85 -1.32
C GLN A 166 12.12 -7.47 -1.44
N ALA A 167 12.06 -6.91 -2.64
CA ALA A 167 11.48 -5.60 -2.91
C ALA A 167 10.94 -5.51 -4.34
N VAL A 168 10.18 -4.46 -4.61
CA VAL A 168 9.77 -4.08 -5.97
C VAL A 168 9.94 -2.58 -6.17
N GLN A 169 10.36 -2.17 -7.36
CA GLN A 169 10.30 -0.78 -7.80
C GLN A 169 9.10 -0.62 -8.75
N CYS A 170 8.14 0.21 -8.35
CA CYS A 170 6.99 0.58 -9.16
C CYS A 170 7.29 1.84 -9.95
N ILE A 171 6.86 1.87 -11.21
CA ILE A 171 7.00 3.01 -12.13
C ILE A 171 5.61 3.33 -12.68
N ASN A 172 5.08 4.52 -12.37
CA ASN A 172 3.75 4.94 -12.84
C ASN A 172 3.79 5.39 -14.32
N THR A 173 2.64 5.81 -14.87
CA THR A 173 2.50 6.26 -16.26
C THR A 173 3.35 7.49 -16.60
N GLU A 174 3.58 8.38 -15.62
CA GLU A 174 4.40 9.59 -15.77
C GLU A 174 5.91 9.27 -15.72
N GLY A 175 6.27 8.10 -15.22
CA GLY A 175 7.63 7.65 -15.02
C GLY A 175 8.18 7.92 -13.62
N ASP A 176 7.36 8.37 -12.67
CA ASP A 176 7.73 8.46 -11.26
C ASP A 176 7.98 7.06 -10.71
N LYS A 177 9.03 6.94 -9.90
CA LYS A 177 9.48 5.65 -9.37
C LYS A 177 9.36 5.63 -7.86
N GLN A 178 8.89 4.52 -7.30
CA GLN A 178 8.93 4.27 -5.86
C GLN A 178 9.25 2.81 -5.57
N THR A 179 10.17 2.59 -4.63
CA THR A 179 10.53 1.26 -4.16
C THR A 179 9.80 0.90 -2.86
N PHE A 180 9.36 -0.35 -2.77
CA PHE A 180 8.80 -0.95 -1.57
C PHE A 180 9.64 -2.18 -1.19
N GLY A 181 10.14 -2.23 0.05
CA GLY A 181 11.09 -3.25 0.52
C GLY A 181 12.57 -2.82 0.41
N PRO A 182 13.51 -3.64 0.92
CA PRO A 182 14.95 -3.37 0.89
C PRO A 182 15.57 -3.55 -0.51
N ILE A 183 16.38 -2.58 -0.95
CA ILE A 183 17.17 -2.68 -2.19
C ILE A 183 18.54 -3.33 -1.94
N LYS A 184 19.14 -3.05 -0.77
CA LYS A 184 20.50 -3.49 -0.45
C LYS A 184 20.66 -5.00 -0.68
N GLY A 185 21.70 -5.37 -1.41
CA GLY A 185 22.00 -6.78 -1.70
C GLY A 185 21.09 -7.40 -2.79
N GLY A 186 20.25 -6.62 -3.45
CA GLY A 186 19.35 -7.11 -4.49
C GLY A 186 19.44 -6.36 -5.80
N CYS A 187 19.12 -7.07 -6.88
CA CYS A 187 19.15 -6.57 -8.24
C CYS A 187 18.13 -7.33 -9.12
N LEU A 188 18.01 -6.93 -10.39
CA LEU A 188 17.36 -7.72 -11.44
C LEU A 188 18.37 -7.96 -12.55
N VAL A 189 18.51 -9.19 -13.02
CA VAL A 189 19.41 -9.53 -14.13
C VAL A 189 18.60 -9.87 -15.37
N LEU A 190 18.98 -9.28 -16.50
CA LEU A 190 18.37 -9.51 -17.82
C LEU A 190 19.43 -10.06 -18.78
N GLY A 191 19.05 -10.98 -19.66
CA GLY A 191 19.94 -11.56 -20.68
C GLY A 191 20.41 -12.98 -20.36
N ASN A 192 21.32 -13.50 -21.18
CA ASN A 192 21.83 -14.88 -21.06
C ASN A 192 22.99 -14.98 -20.06
N THR A 193 22.69 -15.34 -18.81
CA THR A 193 23.71 -15.46 -17.76
C THR A 193 24.61 -16.70 -17.87
N LEU A 194 24.37 -17.59 -18.83
CA LEU A 194 25.17 -18.81 -19.01
C LEU A 194 26.42 -18.58 -19.86
N ASP A 195 26.43 -17.54 -20.69
CA ASP A 195 27.60 -17.17 -21.47
C ASP A 195 28.40 -16.10 -20.72
N LYS A 196 29.56 -16.49 -20.20
CA LYS A 196 30.45 -15.59 -19.44
C LYS A 196 31.26 -14.64 -20.34
N LYS A 197 31.25 -14.87 -21.66
CA LYS A 197 32.06 -14.16 -22.68
C LYS A 197 31.31 -13.03 -23.37
N ILE A 198 29.97 -13.06 -23.35
CA ILE A 198 29.19 -11.92 -23.85
C ILE A 198 29.38 -10.71 -22.92
N PRO A 199 29.13 -9.49 -23.39
CA PRO A 199 29.25 -8.31 -22.53
C PRO A 199 28.29 -8.35 -21.32
N TRP A 200 28.82 -8.05 -20.13
CA TRP A 200 28.01 -7.87 -18.91
C TRP A 200 28.02 -6.41 -18.47
N TYR A 201 26.84 -5.90 -18.12
CA TYR A 201 26.64 -4.52 -17.73
C TYR A 201 25.93 -4.39 -16.39
N VAL A 202 26.11 -3.24 -15.74
CA VAL A 202 25.24 -2.77 -14.66
C VAL A 202 24.67 -1.41 -15.04
N ALA A 203 23.36 -1.27 -15.00
CA ALA A 203 22.65 -0.02 -15.25
C ALA A 203 21.82 0.39 -14.03
N GLU A 204 21.57 1.68 -13.88
CA GLU A 204 20.80 2.19 -12.74
C GLU A 204 19.33 1.74 -12.77
N GLY A 205 18.69 1.84 -13.94
CA GLY A 205 17.25 1.64 -14.09
C GLY A 205 16.88 0.51 -15.06
N TRP A 206 15.68 -0.03 -14.86
CA TRP A 206 15.14 -1.12 -15.67
C TRP A 206 15.13 -0.82 -17.17
N ALA A 207 14.58 0.32 -17.60
CA ALA A 207 14.52 0.66 -19.02
C ALA A 207 15.91 0.77 -19.67
N SER A 208 16.92 1.27 -18.95
CA SER A 208 18.30 1.34 -19.44
C SER A 208 18.88 -0.06 -19.61
N ALA A 209 18.68 -0.96 -18.63
CA ALA A 209 19.13 -2.35 -18.73
C ALA A 209 18.47 -3.09 -19.91
N VAL A 210 17.17 -2.88 -20.13
CA VAL A 210 16.45 -3.44 -21.29
C VAL A 210 17.05 -2.92 -22.60
N SER A 211 17.28 -1.61 -22.71
CA SER A 211 17.84 -1.02 -23.92
C SER A 211 19.24 -1.55 -24.23
N VAL A 212 20.09 -1.70 -23.22
CA VAL A 212 21.44 -2.28 -23.36
C VAL A 212 21.34 -3.69 -23.94
N VAL A 213 20.60 -4.59 -23.27
CA VAL A 213 20.54 -5.99 -23.69
C VAL A 213 19.91 -6.14 -25.06
N PHE A 214 18.75 -5.51 -25.31
CA PHE A 214 17.91 -5.86 -26.44
C PHE A 214 18.00 -4.89 -27.61
N HIS A 215 18.22 -3.60 -27.38
CA HIS A 215 18.33 -2.62 -28.48
C HIS A 215 19.77 -2.49 -28.98
N HIS A 216 20.74 -2.41 -28.07
CA HIS A 216 22.15 -2.25 -28.45
C HIS A 216 22.81 -3.59 -28.78
N HIS A 217 22.56 -4.63 -27.97
CA HIS A 217 23.21 -5.92 -28.12
C HIS A 217 22.32 -7.01 -28.75
N ARG A 218 21.06 -6.69 -29.12
CA ARG A 218 20.13 -7.63 -29.79
C ARG A 218 19.96 -8.96 -29.04
N GLY A 219 19.94 -8.91 -27.72
CA GLY A 219 19.83 -10.07 -26.83
C GLY A 219 21.17 -10.73 -26.47
N ASN A 220 22.29 -10.30 -27.06
CA ASN A 220 23.62 -10.87 -26.85
C ASN A 220 24.44 -10.11 -25.81
N ALA A 221 23.84 -9.81 -24.66
CA ALA A 221 24.48 -9.23 -23.49
C ALA A 221 23.70 -9.58 -22.22
N VAL A 222 24.32 -9.34 -21.06
CA VAL A 222 23.65 -9.33 -19.76
C VAL A 222 23.67 -7.92 -19.19
N CYS A 223 22.58 -7.49 -18.57
CA CYS A 223 22.58 -6.25 -17.80
C CYS A 223 21.80 -6.39 -16.50
N ALA A 224 22.40 -5.98 -15.39
CA ALA A 224 21.72 -5.90 -14.10
C ALA A 224 21.21 -4.50 -13.78
N VAL A 225 20.05 -4.44 -13.14
CA VAL A 225 19.44 -3.22 -12.61
C VAL A 225 19.87 -3.02 -11.17
N ALA A 226 20.52 -1.89 -10.88
CA ALA A 226 21.01 -1.54 -9.54
C ALA A 226 20.00 -0.79 -8.66
N PHE A 227 18.92 -0.25 -9.25
CA PHE A 227 17.89 0.52 -8.54
C PHE A 227 18.44 1.77 -7.81
N GLY A 228 19.38 2.46 -8.45
CA GLY A 228 19.95 3.72 -7.98
C GLY A 228 21.46 3.79 -8.16
N LYS A 229 22.00 4.98 -8.47
CA LYS A 229 23.43 5.20 -8.71
C LYS A 229 24.37 4.72 -7.59
N HIS A 230 23.91 4.77 -6.34
CA HIS A 230 24.69 4.34 -5.17
C HIS A 230 24.84 2.81 -5.04
N ASN A 231 24.06 2.01 -5.79
CA ASN A 231 24.10 0.55 -5.73
C ASN A 231 24.85 -0.09 -6.91
N LEU A 232 25.35 0.71 -7.85
CA LEU A 232 25.99 0.21 -9.08
C LEU A 232 27.17 -0.73 -8.76
N ASP A 233 28.10 -0.29 -7.92
CA ASP A 233 29.30 -1.06 -7.56
C ASP A 233 28.96 -2.31 -6.74
N ALA A 234 28.02 -2.19 -5.79
CA ALA A 234 27.54 -3.33 -5.02
C ALA A 234 26.86 -4.38 -5.92
N THR A 235 26.13 -3.94 -6.95
CA THR A 235 25.49 -4.83 -7.92
C THR A 235 26.52 -5.51 -8.80
N ALA A 236 27.56 -4.80 -9.26
CA ALA A 236 28.66 -5.39 -10.01
C ALA A 236 29.38 -6.48 -9.19
N GLN A 237 29.62 -6.24 -7.90
CA GLN A 237 30.20 -7.22 -7.00
C GLN A 237 29.32 -8.48 -6.85
N ILE A 238 27.99 -8.31 -6.73
CA ILE A 238 27.06 -9.45 -6.69
C ILE A 238 27.17 -10.27 -7.99
N LEU A 239 27.22 -9.62 -9.15
CA LEU A 239 27.35 -10.35 -10.43
C LEU A 239 28.67 -11.12 -10.52
N ALA A 240 29.77 -10.50 -10.11
CA ALA A 240 31.09 -11.12 -10.09
C ALA A 240 31.10 -12.38 -9.21
N GLU A 241 30.49 -12.31 -8.02
CA GLU A 241 30.42 -13.43 -7.08
C GLU A 241 29.47 -14.55 -7.52
N VAL A 242 28.34 -14.21 -8.17
CA VAL A 242 27.28 -15.19 -8.47
C VAL A 242 27.51 -15.85 -9.83
N PHE A 243 28.01 -15.11 -10.82
CA PHE A 243 28.11 -15.58 -12.20
C PHE A 243 29.55 -15.66 -12.73
N GLU A 244 30.50 -14.95 -12.11
CA GLU A 244 31.91 -14.89 -12.52
C GLU A 244 32.11 -14.61 -14.04
N PRO A 245 31.51 -13.54 -14.60
CA PRO A 245 31.75 -13.16 -16.00
C PRO A 245 33.19 -12.68 -16.22
N GLU A 246 33.65 -12.69 -17.47
CA GLU A 246 35.02 -12.25 -17.81
C GLU A 246 35.25 -10.75 -17.54
N GLU A 247 34.24 -9.91 -17.81
CA GLU A 247 34.28 -8.46 -17.56
C GLU A 247 32.89 -7.93 -17.24
N ILE A 248 32.80 -6.92 -16.36
CA ILE A 248 31.56 -6.19 -16.04
C ILE A 248 31.78 -4.69 -16.27
N VAL A 249 30.93 -4.09 -17.10
CA VAL A 249 30.94 -2.65 -17.39
C VAL A 249 29.83 -1.94 -16.61
N VAL A 250 30.21 -0.99 -15.76
CA VAL A 250 29.24 -0.19 -14.98
C VAL A 250 28.87 1.07 -15.76
N LEU A 251 27.59 1.19 -16.14
CA LEU A 251 27.06 2.34 -16.87
C LEU A 251 26.70 3.46 -15.88
N ARG A 252 27.61 4.42 -15.75
CA ARG A 252 27.38 5.64 -14.95
C ARG A 252 26.85 6.74 -15.87
N GLU A 253 25.80 7.42 -15.46
CA GLU A 253 25.38 8.66 -16.12
C GLU A 253 26.42 9.74 -15.83
N ALA A 254 26.71 10.60 -16.83
CA ALA A 254 27.49 11.81 -16.60
C ALA A 254 26.57 12.82 -15.89
N ASP A 255 26.91 13.18 -14.65
CA ASP A 255 26.23 14.24 -13.90
C ASP A 255 26.33 15.60 -14.62
#